data_AF-A0A4R0QH69-F1
#
_entry.id   AF-A0A4R0QH69-F1
#
_cell.length_a   1.000
_cell.length_b   1.000
_cell.length_c   1.000
_cell.angle_alpha   90.00
_cell.angle_beta   90.00
_cell.angle_gamma   90.00
#
_symmetry.space_group_name_H-M   'P 1'
#
loop_
_entity.id
_entity.type
_entity.pdbx_description
1 polymer ?
#
loop_
_entity_poly.entity_id
_entity_poly.type
_entity_poly.pdbx_seq_one_letter_code
_entity_poly.pdbx_strand_id
1 'polypeptide(L)'
;MEFLGPIGVLLGIIAIIYFSLKEIHITVAAPMATILVVLLNSMPLVESILGKEPNNYMGALGGYVMSYFAIFLLGSILAKLMEVSGATVSIAEFILKKVGYQNPYRILVAIFIISAILTYGGISLFVVMFAVLPLARSLFKKMDLSWNLIQAPLWLGIATFTMTILPGTPAIQNVIPIQYLNTSLTAALVPSILGSVGCIAFGLFYMKRCLNKSLAAGENYATYTNQTEEDTTDKILPPFVASILPLALLIVVAITGSLLGDEFVKKNIIYVALLTGIISAIVLFNKYIDKKIATLSIGASGAVGPIFATASAVAFGSVVMVAPGFGVFSDVILNIPGPPVISLTVLTSAMSAITGSSSGALGIVMPNFAQYYLDAGVSPEMIHRVAAVASNILPIVPQSGVFLTFLSLTGLNHKNGFKQTFITVFGSTLVAEIIIILTGLFF
;
A
#
# COMPACT_ATOMS: atom_id res chain seq x y z
N MET A 1 -8.09 4.83 -38.55
CA MET A 1 -6.96 5.12 -37.63
C MET A 1 -7.43 5.55 -36.24
N GLU A 2 -8.66 6.06 -36.08
CA GLU A 2 -9.20 6.50 -34.76
C GLU A 2 -9.28 5.41 -33.69
N PHE A 3 -9.49 4.14 -34.05
CA PHE A 3 -9.58 3.04 -33.07
C PHE A 3 -8.23 2.40 -32.70
N LEU A 4 -7.17 2.67 -33.46
CA LEU A 4 -5.87 2.01 -33.26
C LEU A 4 -5.16 2.48 -31.98
N GLY A 5 -5.28 3.76 -31.65
CA GLY A 5 -4.71 4.34 -30.44
C GLY A 5 -5.31 3.75 -29.15
N PRO A 6 -6.65 3.81 -28.95
CA PRO A 6 -7.29 3.24 -27.76
C PRO A 6 -7.04 1.74 -27.62
N ILE A 7 -7.06 0.98 -28.73
CA ILE A 7 -6.68 -0.43 -28.74
C ILE A 7 -5.22 -0.61 -28.30
N GLY A 8 -4.31 0.26 -28.76
CA GLY A 8 -2.90 0.23 -28.38
C GLY A 8 -2.68 0.43 -26.88
N VAL A 9 -3.44 1.33 -26.25
CA VAL A 9 -3.43 1.51 -24.80
C VAL A 9 -3.92 0.25 -24.08
N LEU A 10 -5.06 -0.31 -24.51
CA LEU A 10 -5.61 -1.54 -23.91
C LEU A 10 -4.65 -2.72 -24.05
N LEU A 11 -4.03 -2.88 -25.22
CA LEU A 11 -3.04 -3.93 -25.46
C LEU A 11 -1.79 -3.75 -24.60
N GLY A 12 -1.33 -2.52 -24.37
CA GLY A 12 -0.26 -2.23 -23.41
C GLY A 12 -0.59 -2.67 -21.99
N ILE A 13 -1.80 -2.36 -21.53
CA ILE A 13 -2.30 -2.77 -20.20
C ILE A 13 -2.40 -4.30 -20.13
N ILE A 14 -2.94 -4.96 -21.15
CA ILE A 14 -3.01 -6.42 -21.21
C ILE A 14 -1.60 -7.03 -21.20
N ALA A 15 -0.65 -6.43 -21.91
CA ALA A 15 0.72 -6.92 -21.98
C ALA A 15 1.43 -6.86 -20.62
N ILE A 16 1.34 -5.74 -19.90
CA ILE A 16 1.96 -5.64 -18.56
C ILE A 16 1.33 -6.63 -17.58
N ILE A 17 0.01 -6.81 -17.64
CA ILE A 17 -0.71 -7.84 -16.85
C ILE A 17 -0.17 -9.23 -17.18
N TYR A 18 -0.11 -9.56 -18.47
CA TYR A 18 0.34 -10.86 -18.95
C TYR A 18 1.79 -11.16 -18.53
N PHE A 19 2.70 -10.21 -18.67
CA PHE A 19 4.10 -10.39 -18.29
C PHE A 19 4.26 -10.60 -16.78
N SER A 20 3.54 -9.83 -15.96
CA SER A 20 3.59 -10.02 -14.51
C SER A 20 2.94 -11.33 -14.05
N LEU A 21 1.90 -11.81 -14.74
CA LEU A 21 1.35 -13.16 -14.55
C LEU A 21 2.34 -14.27 -14.90
N LYS A 22 3.30 -13.98 -15.77
CA LYS A 22 4.45 -14.85 -16.09
C LYS A 22 5.64 -14.63 -15.16
N GLU A 23 5.45 -13.94 -14.05
CA GLU A 23 6.48 -13.62 -13.05
C GLU A 23 7.66 -12.82 -13.61
N ILE A 24 7.46 -12.13 -14.74
CA ILE A 24 8.46 -11.20 -15.27
C ILE A 24 8.48 -9.97 -14.36
N HIS A 25 9.67 -9.63 -13.86
CA HIS A 25 9.84 -8.49 -12.97
C HIS A 25 9.37 -7.19 -13.65
N ILE A 26 8.67 -6.33 -12.90
CA ILE A 26 7.99 -5.15 -13.46
C ILE A 26 8.97 -4.17 -14.13
N THR A 27 10.23 -4.12 -13.71
CA THR A 27 11.28 -3.30 -14.35
C THR A 27 11.61 -3.74 -15.78
N VAL A 28 11.24 -4.97 -16.17
CA VAL A 28 11.36 -5.50 -17.53
C VAL A 28 10.01 -5.47 -18.25
N ALA A 29 8.94 -5.84 -17.55
CA ALA A 29 7.59 -5.85 -18.13
C ALA A 29 7.11 -4.46 -18.52
N ALA A 30 7.38 -3.43 -17.71
CA ALA A 30 6.88 -2.08 -17.93
C ALA A 30 7.48 -1.40 -19.16
N PRO A 31 8.81 -1.42 -19.42
CA PRO A 31 9.35 -0.92 -20.69
C PRO A 31 8.80 -1.67 -21.90
N MET A 32 8.68 -3.01 -21.83
CA MET A 32 8.14 -3.81 -22.94
C MET A 32 6.70 -3.43 -23.27
N ALA A 33 5.85 -3.28 -22.26
CA ALA A 33 4.47 -2.82 -22.44
C ALA A 33 4.41 -1.37 -22.95
N THR A 34 5.31 -0.51 -22.48
CA THR A 34 5.41 0.89 -22.95
C THR A 34 5.75 0.96 -24.43
N ILE A 35 6.70 0.16 -24.90
CA ILE A 35 7.07 0.08 -26.33
C ILE A 35 5.86 -0.30 -27.18
N LEU A 36 5.03 -1.23 -26.72
CA LEU A 36 3.80 -1.62 -27.42
C LEU A 36 2.83 -0.45 -27.58
N VAL A 37 2.58 0.31 -26.49
CA VAL A 37 1.70 1.50 -26.52
C VAL A 37 2.24 2.54 -27.49
N VAL A 38 3.54 2.83 -27.40
CA VAL A 38 4.24 3.83 -28.21
C VAL A 38 4.16 3.49 -29.70
N LEU A 39 4.40 2.24 -30.08
CA LEU A 39 4.32 1.80 -31.48
C LEU A 39 2.89 1.88 -32.02
N LEU A 40 1.90 1.41 -31.25
CA LEU A 40 0.50 1.39 -31.69
C LEU A 40 -0.16 2.77 -31.71
N ASN A 41 0.42 3.74 -31.00
CA ASN A 41 -0.02 5.14 -31.01
C ASN A 41 0.86 6.05 -31.87
N SER A 42 1.83 5.49 -32.62
CA SER A 42 2.73 6.27 -33.49
C SER A 42 3.50 7.38 -32.76
N MET A 43 3.87 7.12 -31.50
CA MET A 43 4.66 8.04 -30.69
C MET A 43 6.16 7.90 -31.00
N PRO A 44 6.99 8.95 -30.82
CA PRO A 44 8.42 8.87 -31.07
C PRO A 44 9.11 7.90 -30.09
N LEU A 45 9.59 6.76 -30.57
CA LEU A 45 10.04 5.65 -29.72
C LEU A 45 11.19 6.03 -28.77
N VAL A 46 12.25 6.62 -29.32
CA VAL A 46 13.46 6.96 -28.54
C VAL A 46 13.14 8.00 -27.48
N GLU A 47 12.37 9.02 -27.84
CA GLU A 47 11.95 10.08 -26.90
C GLU A 47 11.02 9.54 -25.82
N SER A 48 9.99 8.78 -26.21
CA SER A 48 9.00 8.23 -25.27
C SER A 48 9.62 7.28 -24.25
N ILE A 49 10.66 6.53 -24.64
CA ILE A 49 11.34 5.58 -23.75
C ILE A 49 12.49 6.23 -22.99
N LEU A 50 13.42 6.91 -23.67
CA LEU A 50 14.69 7.39 -23.10
C LEU A 50 14.71 8.89 -22.76
N GLY A 51 13.65 9.62 -23.11
CA GLY A 51 13.52 11.05 -22.82
C GLY A 51 13.44 11.34 -21.32
N LYS A 52 13.76 12.60 -20.97
CA LYS A 52 13.86 13.08 -19.58
C LYS A 52 12.61 13.79 -19.06
N GLU A 53 11.70 14.15 -19.97
CA GLU A 53 10.45 14.81 -19.59
C GLU A 53 9.57 13.92 -18.71
N PRO A 54 8.72 14.49 -17.83
CA PRO A 54 7.91 13.74 -16.87
C PRO A 54 6.90 12.75 -17.50
N ASN A 55 6.56 12.94 -18.78
CA ASN A 55 5.67 12.08 -19.56
C ASN A 55 6.42 11.00 -20.38
N ASN A 56 7.76 11.02 -20.39
CA ASN A 56 8.58 9.96 -20.95
C ASN A 56 8.90 8.90 -19.90
N TYR A 57 9.13 7.66 -20.31
CA TYR A 57 9.34 6.54 -19.39
C TYR A 57 10.52 6.79 -18.44
N MET A 58 11.72 7.08 -18.94
CA MET A 58 12.88 7.31 -18.09
C MET A 58 12.78 8.59 -17.25
N GLY A 59 12.17 9.65 -17.78
CA GLY A 59 11.89 10.88 -17.04
C GLY A 59 10.94 10.67 -15.87
N ALA A 60 9.81 10.00 -16.11
CA ALA A 60 8.85 9.62 -15.08
C ALA A 60 9.45 8.69 -14.02
N LEU A 61 10.19 7.66 -14.44
CA LEU A 61 10.88 6.73 -13.54
C LEU A 61 11.86 7.48 -12.63
N GLY A 62 12.73 8.30 -13.22
CA GLY A 62 13.72 9.10 -12.49
C GLY A 62 13.07 10.11 -11.55
N GLY A 63 12.04 10.82 -12.02
CA GLY A 63 11.27 11.78 -11.23
C GLY A 63 10.65 11.16 -9.99
N TYR A 64 10.05 9.98 -10.13
CA TYR A 64 9.47 9.25 -8.99
C TYR A 64 10.54 8.82 -7.98
N VAL A 65 11.67 8.27 -8.46
CA VAL A 65 12.80 7.89 -7.58
C VAL A 65 13.33 9.11 -6.84
N MET A 66 13.60 10.22 -7.53
CA MET A 66 14.10 11.45 -6.91
C MET A 66 13.17 11.96 -5.83
N SER A 67 11.85 11.93 -6.06
CA SER A 67 10.86 12.48 -5.14
C SER A 67 10.68 11.64 -3.88
N TYR A 68 10.76 10.31 -3.99
CA TYR A 68 10.28 9.41 -2.94
C TYR A 68 11.32 8.45 -2.38
N PHE A 69 12.54 8.40 -2.93
CA PHE A 69 13.57 7.47 -2.47
C PHE A 69 13.90 7.63 -0.98
N ALA A 70 13.97 8.86 -0.46
CA ALA A 70 14.28 9.11 0.94
C ALA A 70 13.24 8.49 1.90
N ILE A 71 11.96 8.52 1.55
CA ILE A 71 10.89 7.92 2.37
C ILE A 71 11.02 6.40 2.36
N PHE A 72 11.25 5.80 1.18
CA PHE A 72 11.48 4.36 1.04
C PHE A 72 12.73 3.90 1.82
N LEU A 73 13.82 4.68 1.75
CA LEU A 73 15.08 4.42 2.45
C LEU A 73 14.88 4.41 3.97
N LEU A 74 14.34 5.49 4.52
CA LEU A 74 14.14 5.62 5.97
C LEU A 74 13.13 4.59 6.48
N GLY A 75 12.02 4.38 5.76
CA GLY A 75 11.03 3.37 6.11
C GLY A 75 11.62 1.95 6.10
N SER A 76 12.45 1.62 5.11
CA SER A 76 13.12 0.32 5.03
C SER A 76 14.16 0.11 6.14
N ILE A 77 14.92 1.15 6.50
CA ILE A 77 15.84 1.12 7.64
C ILE A 77 15.09 0.88 8.95
N LEU A 78 14.04 1.65 9.23
CA LEU A 78 13.22 1.49 10.44
C LEU A 78 12.65 0.07 10.51
N ALA A 79 12.08 -0.40 9.40
CA ALA A 79 11.51 -1.73 9.32
C ALA A 79 12.56 -2.82 9.59
N LYS A 80 13.79 -2.68 9.06
CA LYS A 80 14.87 -3.65 9.32
C LYS A 80 15.37 -3.63 10.76
N LEU A 81 15.43 -2.46 11.40
CA LEU A 81 15.75 -2.34 12.83
C LEU A 81 14.70 -3.04 13.70
N MET A 82 13.41 -2.84 13.39
CA MET A 82 12.29 -3.47 14.09
C MET A 82 12.30 -5.00 13.91
N GLU A 83 12.61 -5.48 12.71
CA GLU A 83 12.71 -6.91 12.39
C GLU A 83 13.87 -7.57 13.14
N VAL A 84 15.11 -7.07 12.95
CA VAL A 84 16.31 -7.71 13.52
C VAL A 84 16.32 -7.64 15.03
N SER A 85 15.77 -6.59 15.65
CA SER A 85 15.66 -6.51 17.11
C SER A 85 14.69 -7.51 17.74
N GLY A 86 13.78 -8.10 16.95
CA GLY A 86 12.67 -8.90 17.49
C GLY A 86 11.53 -8.07 18.08
N ALA A 87 11.53 -6.74 17.88
CA ALA A 87 10.47 -5.86 18.39
C ALA A 87 9.10 -6.19 17.79
N THR A 88 9.06 -6.55 16.50
CA THR A 88 7.81 -6.98 15.85
C THR A 88 7.23 -8.24 16.48
N VAL A 89 8.08 -9.21 16.83
CA VAL A 89 7.70 -10.45 17.53
C VAL A 89 7.20 -10.14 18.94
N SER A 90 7.91 -9.29 19.70
CA SER A 90 7.52 -8.87 21.05
C SER A 90 6.13 -8.21 21.10
N ILE A 91 5.85 -7.29 20.15
CA ILE A 91 4.53 -6.67 20.00
C ILE A 91 3.45 -7.72 19.79
N ALA A 92 3.73 -8.67 18.90
CA ALA A 92 2.79 -9.70 18.51
C ALA A 92 2.49 -10.69 19.65
N GLU A 93 3.51 -11.16 20.37
CA GLU A 93 3.36 -12.03 21.56
C GLU A 93 2.56 -11.36 22.67
N PHE A 94 2.82 -10.07 22.94
CA PHE A 94 2.10 -9.31 23.96
C PHE A 94 0.60 -9.25 23.67
N ILE A 95 0.23 -8.94 22.43
CA ILE A 95 -1.17 -8.85 22.01
C ILE A 95 -1.84 -10.23 22.10
N LEU A 96 -1.18 -11.28 21.65
CA LEU A 96 -1.73 -12.64 21.71
C LEU A 96 -1.94 -13.14 23.14
N LYS A 97 -1.00 -12.84 24.05
CA LYS A 97 -1.13 -13.16 25.48
C LYS A 97 -2.36 -12.51 26.10
N LYS A 98 -2.77 -11.32 25.64
CA LYS A 98 -3.97 -10.60 26.11
C LYS A 98 -5.26 -11.13 25.49
N VAL A 99 -5.25 -11.51 24.22
CA VAL A 99 -6.45 -11.95 23.50
C VAL A 99 -6.86 -13.37 23.88
N GLY A 100 -5.88 -14.26 24.11
CA GLY A 100 -6.11 -15.68 24.40
C GLY A 100 -6.42 -16.52 23.15
N TYR A 101 -6.49 -17.84 23.34
CA TYR A 101 -6.56 -18.84 22.24
C TYR A 101 -7.93 -19.53 22.10
N GLN A 102 -8.96 -19.05 22.79
CA GLN A 102 -10.23 -19.80 22.91
C GLN A 102 -11.19 -19.60 21.72
N ASN A 103 -11.04 -18.52 20.95
CA ASN A 103 -12.00 -18.16 19.90
C ASN A 103 -11.27 -17.89 18.57
N PRO A 104 -11.57 -18.65 17.50
CA PRO A 104 -10.92 -18.47 16.19
C PRO A 104 -10.99 -17.04 15.66
N TYR A 105 -12.15 -16.39 15.82
CA TYR A 105 -12.34 -15.02 15.34
C TYR A 105 -11.46 -14.03 16.11
N ARG A 106 -11.25 -14.24 17.41
CA ARG A 106 -10.37 -13.38 18.21
C ARG A 106 -8.92 -13.48 17.75
N ILE A 107 -8.46 -14.65 17.29
CA ILE A 107 -7.11 -14.79 16.72
C ILE A 107 -7.00 -14.03 15.39
N LEU A 108 -8.00 -14.12 14.51
CA LEU A 108 -7.99 -13.31 13.29
C LEU A 108 -7.97 -11.80 13.62
N VAL A 109 -8.77 -11.36 14.59
CA VAL A 109 -8.78 -9.97 15.07
C VAL A 109 -7.43 -9.57 15.69
N ALA A 110 -6.78 -10.46 16.45
CA ALA A 110 -5.45 -10.20 17.01
C ALA A 110 -4.42 -9.97 15.90
N ILE A 111 -4.42 -10.82 14.88
CA ILE A 111 -3.53 -10.69 13.71
C ILE A 111 -3.79 -9.36 13.01
N PHE A 112 -5.06 -9.02 12.79
CA PHE A 112 -5.45 -7.72 12.23
C PHE A 112 -4.91 -6.54 13.05
N ILE A 113 -5.06 -6.56 14.37
CA ILE A 113 -4.58 -5.49 15.26
C ILE A 113 -3.06 -5.39 15.23
N ILE A 114 -2.34 -6.53 15.27
CA ILE A 114 -0.88 -6.57 15.18
C ILE A 114 -0.44 -5.94 13.86
N SER A 115 -1.02 -6.39 12.74
CA SER A 115 -0.74 -5.85 11.41
C SER A 115 -1.03 -4.35 11.32
N ALA A 116 -2.15 -3.90 11.89
CA ALA A 116 -2.52 -2.48 11.89
C ALA A 116 -1.55 -1.62 12.69
N ILE A 117 -1.15 -2.04 13.90
CA ILE A 117 -0.20 -1.30 14.73
C ILE A 117 1.15 -1.17 14.01
N LEU A 118 1.64 -2.27 13.44
CA LEU A 118 2.92 -2.26 12.74
C LEU A 118 2.88 -1.35 11.51
N THR A 119 1.85 -1.45 10.67
CA THR A 119 1.78 -0.64 9.44
C THR A 119 1.44 0.82 9.70
N TYR A 120 0.57 1.15 10.67
CA TYR A 120 0.29 2.54 11.02
C TYR A 120 1.53 3.25 11.57
N GLY A 121 2.45 2.50 12.20
CA GLY A 121 3.79 2.96 12.57
C GLY A 121 4.75 3.22 11.40
N GLY A 122 4.29 3.14 10.15
CA GLY A 122 5.11 3.37 8.96
C GLY A 122 6.01 2.20 8.56
N ILE A 123 5.83 1.03 9.18
CA ILE A 123 6.54 -0.18 8.76
C ILE A 123 5.98 -0.64 7.42
N SER A 124 6.89 -0.94 6.48
CA SER A 124 6.56 -1.48 5.17
C SER A 124 5.72 -2.76 5.26
N LEU A 125 4.73 -2.88 4.37
CA LEU A 125 3.86 -4.06 4.23
C LEU A 125 4.66 -5.37 4.19
N PHE A 126 5.79 -5.38 3.47
CA PHE A 126 6.66 -6.55 3.34
C PHE A 126 7.21 -7.01 4.68
N VAL A 127 7.70 -6.08 5.50
CA VAL A 127 8.26 -6.41 6.81
C VAL A 127 7.18 -6.86 7.79
N VAL A 128 5.99 -6.28 7.71
CA VAL A 128 4.85 -6.77 8.50
C VAL A 128 4.47 -8.20 8.10
N MET A 129 4.47 -8.53 6.80
CA MET A 129 4.24 -9.91 6.35
C MET A 129 5.28 -10.88 6.93
N PHE A 130 6.58 -10.56 6.86
CA PHE A 130 7.63 -11.41 7.44
C PHE A 130 7.50 -11.59 8.95
N ALA A 131 7.08 -10.56 9.68
CA ALA A 131 6.92 -10.66 11.13
C ALA A 131 5.67 -11.43 11.53
N VAL A 132 4.55 -11.23 10.83
CA VAL A 132 3.24 -11.74 11.23
C VAL A 132 3.00 -13.16 10.71
N LEU A 133 3.54 -13.54 9.54
CA LEU A 133 3.26 -14.84 8.93
C LEU A 133 3.79 -16.04 9.74
N PRO A 134 5.05 -16.08 10.22
CA PRO A 134 5.54 -17.21 11.01
C PRO A 134 4.72 -17.43 12.28
N LEU A 135 4.37 -16.32 12.95
CA LEU A 135 3.51 -16.34 14.12
C LEU A 135 2.09 -16.83 13.80
N ALA A 136 1.50 -16.31 12.72
CA ALA A 136 0.18 -16.71 12.29
C ALA A 136 0.11 -18.19 11.92
N ARG A 137 1.17 -18.77 11.32
CA ARG A 137 1.25 -20.21 11.02
C ARG A 137 1.12 -21.05 12.28
N SER A 138 1.90 -20.73 13.31
CA SER A 138 1.84 -21.43 14.61
C SER A 138 0.44 -21.38 15.22
N LEU A 139 -0.21 -20.21 15.20
CA LEU A 139 -1.56 -20.03 15.74
C LEU A 139 -2.62 -20.79 14.94
N PHE A 140 -2.57 -20.69 13.61
CA PHE A 140 -3.52 -21.37 12.74
C PHE A 140 -3.40 -22.89 12.86
N LYS A 141 -2.18 -23.42 12.96
CA LYS A 141 -1.93 -24.84 13.22
C LYS A 141 -2.50 -25.27 14.57
N LYS A 142 -2.20 -24.52 15.63
CA LYS A 142 -2.69 -24.82 16.99
C LYS A 142 -4.22 -24.81 17.10
N MET A 143 -4.88 -23.93 16.34
CA MET A 143 -6.33 -23.81 16.31
C MET A 143 -7.02 -24.63 15.20
N ASP A 144 -6.22 -25.35 14.41
CA ASP A 144 -6.64 -26.07 13.21
C ASP A 144 -7.50 -25.24 12.23
N LEU A 145 -7.10 -23.98 11.99
CA LEU A 145 -7.78 -23.07 11.08
C LEU A 145 -7.18 -23.14 9.68
N SER A 146 -8.05 -23.12 8.66
CA SER A 146 -7.67 -23.05 7.25
C SER A 146 -6.69 -21.91 6.97
N TRP A 147 -5.50 -22.25 6.45
CA TRP A 147 -4.41 -21.29 6.25
C TRP A 147 -4.79 -20.12 5.34
N ASN A 148 -5.68 -20.34 4.37
CA ASN A 148 -6.13 -19.29 3.45
C ASN A 148 -6.81 -18.11 4.17
N LEU A 149 -7.36 -18.30 5.38
CA LEU A 149 -8.03 -17.26 6.16
C LEU A 149 -7.07 -16.16 6.61
N ILE A 150 -5.73 -16.36 6.54
CA ILE A 150 -4.73 -15.33 6.86
C ILE A 150 -4.88 -14.07 6.00
N GLN A 151 -5.44 -14.21 4.80
CA GLN A 151 -5.66 -13.11 3.88
C GLN A 151 -6.45 -11.97 4.53
N ALA A 152 -7.61 -12.26 5.11
CA ALA A 152 -8.51 -11.22 5.61
C ALA A 152 -7.90 -10.36 6.73
N PRO A 153 -7.39 -10.92 7.85
CA PRO A 153 -6.85 -10.11 8.93
C PRO A 153 -5.55 -9.39 8.55
N LEU A 154 -4.66 -10.05 7.78
CA LEU A 154 -3.40 -9.45 7.37
C LEU A 154 -3.66 -8.26 6.43
N TRP A 155 -4.38 -8.47 5.32
CA TRP A 155 -4.62 -7.41 4.33
C TRP A 155 -5.46 -6.26 4.88
N LEU A 156 -6.45 -6.55 5.73
CA LEU A 156 -7.20 -5.51 6.41
C LEU A 156 -6.27 -4.65 7.29
N GLY A 157 -5.31 -5.25 8.00
CA GLY A 157 -4.40 -4.51 8.86
C GLY A 157 -3.32 -3.72 8.10
N ILE A 158 -2.76 -4.30 7.03
CA ILE A 158 -1.60 -3.70 6.35
C ILE A 158 -1.98 -2.79 5.18
N ALA A 159 -3.00 -3.11 4.37
CA ALA A 159 -3.20 -2.42 3.09
C ALA A 159 -4.58 -1.75 2.97
N THR A 160 -5.16 -1.27 4.07
CA THR A 160 -6.45 -0.56 4.03
C THR A 160 -6.39 0.76 4.80
N PHE A 161 -7.07 0.87 5.94
CA PHE A 161 -7.21 2.11 6.70
C PHE A 161 -5.88 2.68 7.18
N THR A 162 -4.95 1.82 7.62
CA THR A 162 -3.60 2.24 8.05
C THR A 162 -2.75 2.78 6.91
N MET A 163 -3.07 2.44 5.66
CA MET A 163 -2.28 2.83 4.49
C MET A 163 -2.83 4.09 3.81
N THR A 164 -4.15 4.28 3.73
CA THR A 164 -4.74 5.34 2.88
C THR A 164 -5.82 6.19 3.53
N ILE A 165 -6.39 5.75 4.66
CA ILE A 165 -7.64 6.34 5.17
C ILE A 165 -7.40 7.07 6.48
N LEU A 166 -6.76 6.43 7.45
CA LEU A 166 -6.64 6.93 8.81
C LEU A 166 -5.72 8.16 8.85
N PRO A 167 -6.15 9.27 9.48
CA PRO A 167 -5.33 10.48 9.56
C PRO A 167 -3.96 10.25 10.19
N GLY A 168 -2.96 10.99 9.71
CA GLY A 168 -1.60 10.95 10.25
C GLY A 168 -0.80 9.72 9.84
N THR A 169 -1.34 8.85 8.97
CA THR A 169 -0.57 7.73 8.45
C THR A 169 0.67 8.24 7.69
N PRO A 170 1.87 7.68 7.98
CA PRO A 170 3.11 8.04 7.31
C PRO A 170 3.26 7.41 5.91
N ALA A 171 2.28 6.63 5.46
CA ALA A 171 2.36 5.89 4.21
C ALA A 171 2.47 6.84 3.00
N ILE A 172 3.27 6.44 2.01
CA ILE A 172 3.61 7.25 0.83
C ILE A 172 2.37 7.76 0.09
N GLN A 173 1.28 7.01 0.11
CA GLN A 173 -0.01 7.36 -0.50
C GLN A 173 -0.62 8.66 0.07
N ASN A 174 -0.26 9.03 1.30
CA ASN A 174 -0.71 10.28 1.94
C ASN A 174 0.35 11.39 1.82
N VAL A 175 1.59 11.04 1.45
CA VAL A 175 2.66 12.00 1.24
C VAL A 175 2.65 12.56 -0.18
N ILE A 176 2.35 11.72 -1.18
CA ILE A 176 2.31 12.14 -2.58
C ILE A 176 1.39 13.36 -2.78
N PRO A 177 0.12 13.37 -2.32
CA PRO A 177 -0.78 14.50 -2.56
C PRO A 177 -0.34 15.81 -1.90
N ILE A 178 0.41 15.76 -0.78
CA ILE A 178 0.90 16.96 -0.07
C ILE A 178 1.76 17.83 -0.99
N GLN A 179 2.54 17.21 -1.87
CA GLN A 179 3.45 17.92 -2.77
C GLN A 179 2.71 18.76 -3.83
N TYR A 180 1.45 18.41 -4.13
CA TYR A 180 0.66 19.04 -5.21
C TYR A 180 -0.49 19.90 -4.67
N LEU A 181 -0.97 19.61 -3.46
CA LEU A 181 -2.20 20.20 -2.90
C LEU A 181 -1.95 21.11 -1.70
N ASN A 182 -0.71 21.20 -1.22
CA ASN A 182 -0.35 21.95 -0.02
C ASN A 182 -1.13 21.55 1.25
N THR A 183 -1.46 20.26 1.34
CA THR A 183 -2.22 19.67 2.45
C THR A 183 -1.28 19.05 3.51
N SER A 184 -1.80 18.27 4.45
CA SER A 184 -1.00 17.52 5.43
C SER A 184 -1.49 16.07 5.58
N LEU A 185 -0.79 15.24 6.37
CA LEU A 185 -1.18 13.84 6.61
C LEU A 185 -2.56 13.69 7.29
N THR A 186 -3.10 14.78 7.84
CA THR A 186 -4.41 14.84 8.48
C THR A 186 -5.49 15.45 7.58
N ALA A 187 -5.25 15.51 6.27
CA ALA A 187 -6.22 16.00 5.28
C ALA A 187 -7.59 15.30 5.42
N ALA A 188 -8.66 16.10 5.33
CA ALA A 188 -10.06 15.71 5.51
C ALA A 188 -10.29 14.89 6.80
N LEU A 189 -9.80 15.40 7.95
CA LEU A 189 -9.71 14.67 9.22
C LEU A 189 -11.01 13.93 9.60
N VAL A 190 -12.15 14.63 9.61
CA VAL A 190 -13.43 14.05 10.03
C VAL A 190 -13.94 12.98 9.05
N PRO A 191 -14.06 13.26 7.73
CA PRO A 191 -14.38 12.23 6.73
C PRO A 191 -13.48 10.99 6.84
N SER A 192 -12.18 11.19 7.07
CA SER A 192 -11.18 10.14 7.17
C SER A 192 -11.40 9.21 8.37
N ILE A 193 -11.79 9.77 9.53
CA ILE A 193 -12.13 8.97 10.72
C ILE A 193 -13.38 8.13 10.44
N LEU A 194 -14.42 8.74 9.88
CA LEU A 194 -15.67 8.04 9.55
C LEU A 194 -15.44 6.94 8.50
N GLY A 195 -14.65 7.23 7.46
CA GLY A 195 -14.22 6.25 6.46
C GLY A 195 -13.42 5.11 7.07
N SER A 196 -12.53 5.39 8.03
CA SER A 196 -11.76 4.36 8.75
C SER A 196 -12.66 3.44 9.56
N VAL A 197 -13.67 3.98 10.23
CA VAL A 197 -14.67 3.18 10.97
C VAL A 197 -15.43 2.27 10.00
N GLY A 198 -15.90 2.79 8.86
CA GLY A 198 -16.57 2.00 7.84
C GLY A 198 -15.70 0.89 7.25
N CYS A 199 -14.44 1.20 6.93
CA CYS A 199 -13.43 0.25 6.46
C CYS A 199 -13.26 -0.91 7.44
N ILE A 200 -13.03 -0.60 8.73
CA ILE A 200 -12.83 -1.59 9.78
C ILE A 200 -14.10 -2.42 9.99
N ALA A 201 -15.27 -1.77 10.05
CA ALA A 201 -16.54 -2.47 10.24
C ALA A 201 -16.81 -3.49 9.13
N PHE A 202 -16.64 -3.09 7.86
CA PHE A 202 -16.76 -3.99 6.72
C PHE A 202 -15.74 -5.13 6.79
N GLY A 203 -14.47 -4.82 7.05
CA GLY A 203 -13.40 -5.81 7.13
C GLY A 203 -13.63 -6.85 8.22
N LEU A 204 -14.03 -6.43 9.41
CA LEU A 204 -14.37 -7.31 10.52
C LEU A 204 -15.58 -8.20 10.22
N PHE A 205 -16.60 -7.64 9.56
CA PHE A 205 -17.77 -8.39 9.09
C PHE A 205 -17.37 -9.45 8.05
N TYR A 206 -16.63 -9.06 7.02
CA TYR A 206 -16.21 -9.97 5.96
C TYR A 206 -15.28 -11.08 6.48
N MET A 207 -14.33 -10.73 7.36
CA MET A 207 -13.46 -11.68 8.04
C MET A 207 -14.26 -12.74 8.83
N LYS A 208 -15.30 -12.33 9.56
CA LYS A 208 -16.19 -13.25 10.28
C LYS A 208 -16.95 -14.16 9.32
N ARG A 209 -17.40 -13.62 8.18
CA ARG A 209 -18.06 -14.40 7.12
C ARG A 209 -17.12 -15.45 6.52
N CYS A 210 -15.85 -15.09 6.24
CA CYS A 210 -14.84 -16.03 5.74
C CYS A 210 -14.61 -17.17 6.71
N LEU A 211 -14.42 -16.85 8.00
CA LEU A 211 -14.24 -17.84 9.06
C LEU A 211 -15.43 -18.80 9.14
N ASN A 212 -16.66 -18.28 9.25
CA ASN A 212 -17.85 -19.12 9.37
C ASN A 212 -18.02 -20.04 8.15
N LYS A 213 -17.70 -19.55 6.94
CA LYS A 213 -17.77 -20.35 5.72
C LYS A 213 -16.73 -21.48 5.72
N SER A 214 -15.50 -21.20 6.15
CA SER A 214 -14.41 -22.17 6.22
C SER A 214 -14.73 -23.28 7.24
N LEU A 215 -15.24 -22.90 8.42
CA LEU A 215 -15.70 -23.85 9.44
C LEU A 215 -16.86 -24.72 8.95
N ALA A 216 -17.86 -24.13 8.29
CA ALA A 216 -19.00 -24.88 7.73
C ALA A 216 -18.59 -25.85 6.61
N ALA A 217 -17.50 -25.55 5.90
CA ALA A 217 -16.92 -26.43 4.88
C ALA A 217 -16.01 -27.52 5.46
N GLY A 218 -15.75 -27.51 6.77
CA GLY A 218 -14.84 -28.46 7.42
C GLY A 218 -13.37 -28.28 7.01
N GLU A 219 -12.97 -27.09 6.56
CA GLU A 219 -11.58 -26.78 6.22
C GLU A 219 -10.71 -26.71 7.48
N ASN A 220 -9.46 -27.14 7.36
CA ASN A 220 -8.49 -27.23 8.45
C ASN A 220 -7.11 -26.67 8.02
N TYR A 221 -6.13 -26.63 8.92
CA TYR A 221 -4.85 -26.00 8.63
C TYR A 221 -4.18 -26.53 7.37
N ALA A 222 -4.16 -27.85 7.20
CA ALA A 222 -3.50 -28.54 6.07
C ALA A 222 -4.22 -28.38 4.72
N THR A 223 -5.43 -27.82 4.68
CA THR A 223 -6.25 -27.74 3.45
C THR A 223 -5.56 -26.96 2.33
N TYR A 224 -4.74 -25.95 2.67
CA TYR A 224 -4.09 -25.05 1.70
C TYR A 224 -2.60 -24.82 1.97
N THR A 225 -1.95 -25.68 2.76
CA THR A 225 -0.50 -25.57 3.04
C THR A 225 0.12 -26.95 3.16
N ASN A 226 1.31 -27.11 2.57
CA ASN A 226 2.15 -28.30 2.68
C ASN A 226 3.46 -28.04 3.47
N GLN A 227 3.62 -26.83 4.02
CA GLN A 227 4.88 -26.44 4.69
C GLN A 227 4.96 -26.94 6.14
N THR A 228 6.08 -27.59 6.43
CA THR A 228 6.61 -27.84 7.78
C THR A 228 7.26 -26.56 8.35
N GLU A 229 7.29 -26.47 9.68
CA GLU A 229 7.60 -25.29 10.49
C GLU A 229 8.84 -24.49 10.04
N GLU A 230 8.77 -23.16 10.16
CA GLU A 230 9.96 -22.33 10.34
C GLU A 230 10.23 -22.28 11.84
N ASP A 231 11.46 -22.63 12.25
CA ASP A 231 11.88 -22.60 13.65
C ASP A 231 11.70 -21.20 14.24
N THR A 232 10.99 -21.11 15.36
CA THR A 232 11.05 -19.93 16.22
C THR A 232 12.44 -19.90 16.84
N THR A 233 13.30 -19.00 16.38
CA THR A 233 14.58 -18.79 17.04
C THR A 233 14.34 -18.29 18.47
N ASP A 234 14.89 -18.99 19.47
CA ASP A 234 14.96 -18.55 20.87
C ASP A 234 15.87 -17.31 20.96
N LYS A 235 15.31 -16.16 20.61
CA LYS A 235 15.99 -14.87 20.69
C LYS A 235 15.47 -14.10 21.90
N ILE A 236 16.38 -13.50 22.65
CA ILE A 236 16.00 -12.57 23.73
C ILE A 236 15.27 -11.39 23.09
N LEU A 237 14.00 -11.19 23.46
CA LEU A 237 13.15 -10.14 22.89
C LEU A 237 13.21 -8.85 23.71
N PRO A 238 13.11 -7.66 23.06
CA PRO A 238 12.92 -6.41 23.77
C PRO A 238 11.55 -6.38 24.49
N PRO A 239 11.43 -5.67 25.62
CA PRO A 239 10.13 -5.48 26.27
C PRO A 239 9.11 -4.83 25.34
N PHE A 240 7.82 -5.13 25.54
CA PHE A 240 6.72 -4.58 24.74
C PHE A 240 6.77 -3.05 24.62
N VAL A 241 6.98 -2.35 25.73
CA VAL A 241 7.01 -0.87 25.76
C VAL A 241 8.16 -0.34 24.92
N ALA A 242 9.36 -0.93 25.02
CA ALA A 242 10.50 -0.54 24.19
C ALA A 242 10.25 -0.84 22.70
N SER A 243 9.50 -1.91 22.41
CA SER A 243 9.18 -2.32 21.04
C SER A 243 8.20 -1.37 20.35
N ILE A 244 7.19 -0.87 21.07
CA ILE A 244 6.17 0.02 20.49
C ILE A 244 6.60 1.50 20.45
N LEU A 245 7.53 1.90 21.31
CA LEU A 245 7.91 3.31 21.48
C LEU A 245 8.43 3.99 20.20
N PRO A 246 9.28 3.36 19.35
CA PRO A 246 9.69 3.97 18.08
C PRO A 246 8.52 4.30 17.15
N LEU A 247 7.53 3.40 17.06
CA LEU A 247 6.34 3.59 16.23
C LEU A 247 5.43 4.66 16.82
N ALA A 248 5.22 4.64 18.13
CA ALA A 248 4.41 5.64 18.81
C ALA A 248 5.01 7.05 18.66
N LEU A 249 6.33 7.21 18.83
CA LEU A 249 7.01 8.49 18.66
C LEU A 249 6.91 9.00 17.22
N LEU A 250 7.11 8.12 16.24
CA LEU A 250 6.92 8.45 14.83
C LEU A 250 5.51 9.00 14.58
N ILE A 251 4.47 8.28 15.02
CA ILE A 251 3.07 8.68 14.83
C ILE A 251 2.78 10.02 15.52
N VAL A 252 3.22 10.19 16.77
CA VAL A 252 3.01 11.43 17.54
C VAL A 252 3.65 12.62 16.83
N VAL A 253 4.89 12.47 16.35
CA VAL A 253 5.58 13.53 15.59
C VAL A 253 4.85 13.82 14.28
N ALA A 254 4.46 12.79 13.53
CA ALA A 254 3.76 12.92 12.25
C ALA A 254 2.44 13.69 12.40
N ILE A 255 1.62 13.31 13.39
CA ILE A 255 0.33 13.96 13.67
C ILE A 255 0.54 15.39 14.17
N THR A 256 1.42 15.59 15.16
CA THR A 256 1.62 16.90 15.78
C THR A 256 2.13 17.91 14.76
N GLY A 257 3.12 17.56 13.94
CA GLY A 257 3.62 18.45 12.89
C GLY A 257 2.62 18.66 11.75
N SER A 258 1.76 17.68 11.44
CA SER A 258 0.70 17.84 10.44
C SER A 258 -0.41 18.80 10.86
N LEU A 259 -0.68 18.87 12.17
CA LEU A 259 -1.73 19.72 12.75
C LEU A 259 -1.23 21.12 13.10
N LEU A 260 -0.05 21.22 13.71
CA LEU A 260 0.47 22.47 14.29
C LEU A 260 1.58 23.12 13.45
N GLY A 261 2.14 22.39 12.48
CA GLY A 261 3.23 22.88 11.65
C GLY A 261 2.80 23.94 10.63
N ASP A 262 3.75 24.79 10.26
CA ASP A 262 3.63 25.63 9.07
C ASP A 262 3.71 24.79 7.78
N GLU A 263 3.66 25.45 6.62
CA GLU A 263 3.73 24.77 5.32
C GLU A 263 5.00 23.93 5.15
N PHE A 264 6.14 24.47 5.57
CA PHE A 264 7.43 23.78 5.46
C PHE A 264 7.45 22.51 6.32
N VAL A 265 6.95 22.60 7.57
CA VAL A 265 6.85 21.46 8.46
C VAL A 265 5.90 20.42 7.87
N LYS A 266 4.70 20.79 7.40
CA LYS A 266 3.73 19.84 6.84
C LYS A 266 4.28 19.04 5.66
N LYS A 267 5.04 19.68 4.76
CA LYS A 267 5.68 19.02 3.60
C LYS A 267 6.79 18.05 4.00
N ASN A 268 7.50 18.32 5.10
CA ASN A 268 8.71 17.59 5.48
C ASN A 268 8.56 16.73 6.75
N ILE A 269 7.41 16.79 7.45
CA ILE A 269 7.22 16.16 8.76
C ILE A 269 7.47 14.65 8.73
N ILE A 270 7.18 14.01 7.61
CA ILE A 270 7.37 12.57 7.45
C ILE A 270 8.84 12.15 7.61
N TYR A 271 9.78 12.94 7.10
CA TYR A 271 11.21 12.66 7.23
C TYR A 271 11.65 12.76 8.69
N VAL A 272 11.17 13.79 9.39
CA VAL A 272 11.45 14.00 10.81
C VAL A 272 10.87 12.85 11.64
N ALA A 273 9.62 12.47 11.38
CA ALA A 273 8.94 11.37 12.07
C ALA A 273 9.67 10.03 11.89
N LEU A 274 10.08 9.71 10.65
CA LEU A 274 10.85 8.49 10.35
C LEU A 274 12.23 8.50 11.03
N LEU A 275 12.94 9.63 11.01
CA LEU A 275 14.22 9.77 11.72
C LEU A 275 14.06 9.62 13.23
N THR A 276 13.01 10.20 13.82
CA THR A 276 12.69 10.00 15.25
C THR A 276 12.46 8.53 15.57
N GLY A 277 11.70 7.81 14.73
CA GLY A 277 11.51 6.37 14.86
C GLY A 277 12.83 5.59 14.77
N ILE A 278 13.67 5.89 13.79
CA ILE A 278 14.97 5.23 13.59
C ILE A 278 15.91 5.48 14.78
N ILE A 279 16.07 6.72 15.21
CA ILE A 279 16.95 7.08 16.33
C ILE A 279 16.47 6.36 17.60
N SER A 280 15.16 6.37 17.86
CA SER A 280 14.56 5.69 19.00
C SER A 280 14.81 4.18 18.94
N ALA A 281 14.64 3.56 17.77
CA ALA A 281 14.92 2.14 17.56
C ALA A 281 16.41 1.81 17.78
N ILE A 282 17.33 2.64 17.28
CA ILE A 282 18.79 2.45 17.50
C ILE A 282 19.13 2.49 18.98
N VAL A 283 18.56 3.45 19.73
CA VAL A 283 18.81 3.60 21.16
C VAL A 283 18.23 2.43 21.96
N LEU A 284 16.96 2.09 21.73
CA LEU A 284 16.24 1.07 22.51
C LEU A 284 16.67 -0.35 22.16
N PHE A 285 16.99 -0.61 20.89
CA PHE A 285 17.33 -1.96 20.42
C PHE A 285 18.83 -2.24 20.38
N ASN A 286 19.64 -1.32 20.92
CA ASN A 286 21.10 -1.39 20.90
C ASN A 286 21.68 -2.73 21.43
N LYS A 287 20.98 -3.36 22.38
CA LYS A 287 21.36 -4.65 23.00
C LYS A 287 20.82 -5.88 22.27
N TYR A 288 19.89 -5.69 21.33
CA TYR A 288 19.18 -6.75 20.61
C TYR A 288 19.65 -6.91 19.16
N ILE A 289 20.57 -6.04 18.73
CA ILE A 289 21.14 -5.98 17.38
C ILE A 289 22.67 -6.07 17.49
N ASP A 290 23.23 -7.21 17.10
CA ASP A 290 24.68 -7.43 17.14
C ASP A 290 25.40 -6.63 16.04
N LYS A 291 25.01 -6.86 14.78
CA LYS A 291 25.64 -6.25 13.60
C LYS A 291 24.89 -4.99 13.17
N LYS A 292 25.02 -3.91 13.95
CA LYS A 292 24.27 -2.65 13.77
C LYS A 292 24.46 -2.01 12.39
N ILE A 293 25.71 -1.81 11.96
CA ILE A 293 26.00 -1.21 10.66
C ILE A 293 25.48 -2.10 9.52
N ALA A 294 25.70 -3.42 9.59
CA ALA A 294 25.17 -4.33 8.58
C ALA A 294 23.63 -4.30 8.52
N THR A 295 22.96 -4.18 9.67
CA THR A 295 21.50 -4.04 9.76
C THR A 295 21.02 -2.78 9.04
N LEU A 296 21.70 -1.64 9.26
CA LEU A 296 21.40 -0.39 8.54
C LEU A 296 21.65 -0.53 7.03
N SER A 297 22.76 -1.14 6.61
CA SER A 297 23.08 -1.35 5.19
C SER A 297 22.07 -2.28 4.50
N ILE A 298 21.66 -3.37 5.15
CA ILE A 298 20.63 -4.27 4.60
C ILE A 298 19.29 -3.54 4.52
N GLY A 299 18.93 -2.76 5.55
CA GLY A 299 17.74 -1.92 5.54
C GLY A 299 17.77 -0.92 4.37
N ALA A 300 18.90 -0.28 4.12
CA ALA A 300 19.06 0.67 3.03
C ALA A 300 18.90 0.02 1.65
N SER A 301 19.60 -1.09 1.41
CA SER A 301 19.49 -1.84 0.15
C SER A 301 18.07 -2.39 -0.09
N GLY A 302 17.34 -2.72 0.98
CA GLY A 302 15.96 -3.19 0.92
C GLY A 302 14.97 -2.18 0.31
N ALA A 303 15.31 -0.89 0.25
CA ALA A 303 14.48 0.14 -0.36
C ALA A 303 14.52 0.13 -1.90
N VAL A 304 15.60 -0.38 -2.52
CA VAL A 304 15.87 -0.25 -3.95
C VAL A 304 14.86 -1.02 -4.81
N GLY A 305 14.57 -2.28 -4.47
CA GLY A 305 13.61 -3.08 -5.23
C GLY A 305 12.22 -2.43 -5.27
N PRO A 306 11.59 -2.13 -4.12
CA PRO A 306 10.26 -1.54 -4.07
C PRO A 306 10.12 -0.17 -4.76
N ILE A 307 11.12 0.72 -4.63
CA ILE A 307 11.06 2.05 -5.29
C ILE A 307 11.13 1.91 -6.81
N PHE A 308 12.03 1.08 -7.35
CA PHE A 308 12.16 0.87 -8.80
C PHE A 308 10.97 0.12 -9.38
N ALA A 309 10.39 -0.82 -8.63
CA ALA A 309 9.18 -1.51 -9.03
C ALA A 309 8.01 -0.51 -9.19
N THR A 310 7.83 0.38 -8.21
CA THR A 310 6.78 1.41 -8.25
C THR A 310 7.05 2.44 -9.35
N ALA A 311 8.28 2.94 -9.46
CA ALA A 311 8.68 3.92 -10.45
C ALA A 311 8.52 3.41 -11.88
N SER A 312 8.77 2.11 -12.12
CA SER A 312 8.54 1.48 -13.43
C SER A 312 7.07 1.45 -13.82
N ALA A 313 6.18 1.16 -12.87
CA ALA A 313 4.73 1.21 -13.09
C ALA A 313 4.23 2.64 -13.35
N VAL A 314 4.75 3.63 -12.60
CA VAL A 314 4.48 5.06 -12.82
C VAL A 314 4.92 5.50 -14.20
N ALA A 315 6.12 5.07 -14.62
CA ALA A 315 6.68 5.40 -15.92
C ALA A 315 5.83 4.87 -17.08
N PHE A 316 5.43 3.60 -17.01
CA PHE A 316 4.49 3.03 -17.98
C PHE A 316 3.17 3.82 -18.02
N GLY A 317 2.57 4.09 -16.86
CA GLY A 317 1.30 4.83 -16.79
C GLY A 317 1.40 6.27 -17.28
N SER A 318 2.53 6.94 -17.03
CA SER A 318 2.79 8.32 -17.49
C SER A 318 2.85 8.41 -19.01
N VAL A 319 3.50 7.43 -19.66
CA VAL A 319 3.50 7.33 -21.13
C VAL A 319 2.12 6.99 -21.68
N VAL A 320 1.39 6.08 -21.02
CA VAL A 320 0.00 5.74 -21.40
C VAL A 320 -0.88 6.99 -21.38
N MET A 321 -0.75 7.86 -20.39
CA MET A 321 -1.63 9.03 -20.27
C MET A 321 -1.47 10.06 -21.39
N VAL A 322 -0.27 10.16 -21.96
CA VAL A 322 -0.01 11.07 -23.09
C VAL A 322 -0.17 10.39 -24.45
N ALA A 323 -0.51 9.10 -24.47
CA ALA A 323 -0.80 8.41 -25.70
C ALA A 323 -2.10 8.97 -26.31
N PRO A 324 -2.14 9.31 -27.61
CA PRO A 324 -3.34 9.78 -28.30
C PRO A 324 -4.60 8.94 -28.02
N GLY A 325 -4.45 7.62 -27.91
CA GLY A 325 -5.54 6.71 -27.59
C GLY A 325 -6.12 6.84 -26.18
N PHE A 326 -5.40 7.45 -25.24
CA PHE A 326 -5.88 7.64 -23.87
C PHE A 326 -6.92 8.75 -23.75
N GLY A 327 -6.91 9.73 -24.66
CA GLY A 327 -7.86 10.85 -24.67
C GLY A 327 -9.33 10.41 -24.61
N VAL A 328 -9.67 9.34 -25.35
CA VAL A 328 -11.03 8.76 -25.34
C VAL A 328 -11.43 8.29 -23.94
N PHE A 329 -10.51 7.66 -23.21
CA PHE A 329 -10.79 7.17 -21.86
C PHE A 329 -10.85 8.31 -20.85
N SER A 330 -9.93 9.28 -20.93
CA SER A 330 -9.95 10.45 -20.05
C SER A 330 -11.22 11.27 -20.24
N ASP A 331 -11.69 11.48 -21.47
CA ASP A 331 -12.89 12.25 -21.75
C ASP A 331 -14.13 11.57 -21.15
N VAL A 332 -14.24 10.26 -21.26
CA VAL A 332 -15.34 9.50 -20.64
C VAL A 332 -15.30 9.62 -19.11
N ILE A 333 -14.12 9.52 -18.50
CA ILE A 333 -13.97 9.57 -17.05
C ILE A 333 -14.25 10.97 -16.50
N LEU A 334 -13.71 12.01 -17.13
CA LEU A 334 -13.86 13.39 -16.67
C LEU A 334 -15.28 13.93 -16.84
N ASN A 335 -16.05 13.39 -17.78
CA ASN A 335 -17.45 13.76 -18.02
C ASN A 335 -18.47 12.89 -17.25
N ILE A 336 -18.03 12.07 -16.28
CA ILE A 336 -18.95 11.32 -15.41
C ILE A 336 -19.85 12.32 -14.66
N PRO A 337 -21.19 12.15 -14.70
CA PRO A 337 -22.10 13.09 -14.04
C PRO A 337 -21.98 13.02 -12.51
N GLY A 338 -22.09 14.18 -11.87
CA GLY A 338 -22.06 14.32 -10.41
C GLY A 338 -20.90 15.19 -9.92
N PRO A 339 -20.61 15.18 -8.61
CA PRO A 339 -19.49 15.90 -8.03
C PRO A 339 -18.14 15.46 -8.63
N PRO A 340 -17.18 16.38 -8.91
CA PRO A 340 -15.88 16.04 -9.51
C PRO A 340 -15.07 15.01 -8.73
N VAL A 341 -15.30 14.86 -7.43
CA VAL A 341 -14.67 13.80 -6.62
C VAL A 341 -15.00 12.39 -7.12
N ILE A 342 -16.15 12.18 -7.77
CA ILE A 342 -16.52 10.88 -8.35
C ILE A 342 -15.61 10.54 -9.54
N SER A 343 -15.38 11.48 -10.46
CA SER A 343 -14.48 11.26 -11.59
C SER A 343 -13.03 11.10 -11.11
N LEU A 344 -12.63 11.81 -10.04
CA LEU A 344 -11.34 11.60 -9.37
C LEU A 344 -11.20 10.17 -8.83
N THR A 345 -12.23 9.64 -8.16
CA THR A 345 -12.23 8.26 -7.67
C THR A 345 -12.05 7.28 -8.82
N VAL A 346 -12.86 7.39 -9.88
CA VAL A 346 -12.82 6.48 -11.02
C VAL A 346 -11.47 6.53 -11.73
N LEU A 347 -10.96 7.74 -12.00
CA LEU A 347 -9.65 7.95 -12.62
C LEU A 347 -8.53 7.28 -11.79
N THR A 348 -8.52 7.55 -10.48
CA THR A 348 -7.44 7.07 -9.60
C THR A 348 -7.51 5.56 -9.39
N SER A 349 -8.71 5.00 -9.26
CA SER A 349 -8.91 3.54 -9.19
C SER A 349 -8.52 2.84 -10.50
N ALA A 350 -8.84 3.43 -11.65
CA ALA A 350 -8.42 2.89 -12.94
C ALA A 350 -6.89 2.89 -13.08
N MET A 351 -6.21 3.97 -12.70
CA MET A 351 -4.75 4.03 -12.69
C MET A 351 -4.15 3.02 -11.71
N SER A 352 -4.79 2.79 -10.56
CA SER A 352 -4.38 1.76 -9.60
C SER A 352 -4.49 0.35 -10.17
N ALA A 353 -5.57 0.04 -10.90
CA ALA A 353 -5.74 -1.24 -11.57
C ALA A 353 -4.69 -1.46 -12.67
N ILE A 354 -4.38 -0.43 -13.45
CA ILE A 354 -3.40 -0.49 -14.54
C ILE A 354 -2.00 -0.71 -13.98
N THR A 355 -1.62 0.07 -12.97
CA THR A 355 -0.27 0.01 -12.37
C THR A 355 -0.10 -1.16 -11.39
N GLY A 356 -1.19 -1.71 -10.86
CA GLY A 356 -1.17 -2.65 -9.74
C GLY A 356 -0.54 -2.06 -8.47
N SER A 357 -0.58 -0.72 -8.31
CA SER A 357 0.10 0.01 -7.24
C SER A 357 -0.64 1.28 -6.85
N SER A 358 -1.06 1.39 -5.59
CA SER A 358 -1.75 2.58 -5.07
C SER A 358 -0.87 3.84 -5.12
N SER A 359 0.39 3.72 -4.73
CA SER A 359 1.35 4.83 -4.80
C SER A 359 1.72 5.16 -6.25
N GLY A 360 1.76 4.15 -7.12
CA GLY A 360 1.97 4.35 -8.55
C GLY A 360 0.83 5.15 -9.19
N ALA A 361 -0.42 4.82 -8.87
CA ALA A 361 -1.59 5.57 -9.33
C ALA A 361 -1.52 7.04 -8.93
N LEU A 362 -1.22 7.34 -7.67
CA LEU A 362 -1.09 8.72 -7.18
C LEU A 362 0.07 9.46 -7.84
N GLY A 363 1.19 8.79 -8.08
CA GLY A 363 2.33 9.33 -8.80
C GLY A 363 2.01 9.73 -10.24
N ILE A 364 0.93 9.20 -10.81
CA ILE A 364 0.42 9.57 -12.14
C ILE A 364 -0.68 10.63 -12.02
N VAL A 365 -1.65 10.44 -11.14
CA VAL A 365 -2.84 11.31 -11.08
C VAL A 365 -2.51 12.69 -10.50
N MET A 366 -1.71 12.78 -9.44
CA MET A 366 -1.47 14.07 -8.77
C MET A 366 -0.75 15.10 -9.66
N PRO A 367 0.36 14.75 -10.37
CA PRO A 367 1.01 15.71 -11.26
C PRO A 367 0.14 16.20 -12.42
N ASN A 368 -0.79 15.36 -12.88
CA ASN A 368 -1.53 15.61 -14.12
C ASN A 368 -2.94 16.19 -13.89
N PHE A 369 -3.57 15.90 -12.76
CA PHE A 369 -4.98 16.23 -12.53
C PHE A 369 -5.27 16.99 -11.23
N ALA A 370 -4.29 17.15 -10.33
CA ALA A 370 -4.54 17.91 -9.09
C ALA A 370 -5.07 19.33 -9.39
N GLN A 371 -4.42 20.05 -10.31
CA GLN A 371 -4.85 21.40 -10.70
C GLN A 371 -6.24 21.41 -11.34
N TYR A 372 -6.55 20.44 -12.20
CA TYR A 372 -7.87 20.31 -12.81
C TYR A 372 -8.99 20.24 -11.76
N TYR A 373 -8.83 19.45 -10.70
CA TYR A 373 -9.84 19.34 -9.65
C TYR A 373 -9.87 20.57 -8.71
N LEU A 374 -8.74 21.25 -8.52
CA LEU A 374 -8.69 22.55 -7.82
C LEU A 374 -9.48 23.61 -8.61
N ASP A 375 -9.27 23.68 -9.92
CA ASP A 375 -9.99 24.61 -10.81
C ASP A 375 -11.48 24.29 -10.89
N ALA A 376 -11.85 23.01 -10.75
CA ALA A 376 -13.24 22.56 -10.62
C ALA A 376 -13.87 22.86 -9.24
N GLY A 377 -13.15 23.54 -8.34
CA GLY A 377 -13.65 24.01 -7.05
C GLY A 377 -13.63 22.97 -5.93
N VAL A 378 -12.96 21.83 -6.11
CA VAL A 378 -12.81 20.83 -5.04
C VAL A 378 -11.72 21.29 -4.06
N SER A 379 -12.02 21.24 -2.77
CA SER A 379 -11.02 21.57 -1.74
C SER A 379 -9.76 20.69 -1.83
N PRO A 380 -8.55 21.24 -1.59
CA PRO A 380 -7.32 20.45 -1.61
C PRO A 380 -7.35 19.23 -0.68
N GLU A 381 -7.95 19.38 0.50
CA GLU A 381 -8.08 18.31 1.50
C GLU A 381 -8.95 17.16 1.00
N MET A 382 -10.05 17.47 0.30
CA MET A 382 -10.89 16.43 -0.30
C MET A 382 -10.22 15.77 -1.48
N ILE A 383 -9.53 16.52 -2.36
CA ILE A 383 -8.75 15.92 -3.46
C ILE A 383 -7.70 14.96 -2.87
N HIS A 384 -6.97 15.38 -1.83
CA HIS A 384 -5.99 14.54 -1.14
C HIS A 384 -6.63 13.23 -0.69
N ARG A 385 -7.70 13.32 0.12
CA ARG A 385 -8.25 12.14 0.77
C ARG A 385 -8.92 11.20 -0.22
N VAL A 386 -9.75 11.73 -1.13
CA VAL A 386 -10.42 10.95 -2.18
C VAL A 386 -9.38 10.28 -3.05
N ALA A 387 -8.36 10.98 -3.55
CA ALA A 387 -7.33 10.35 -4.37
C ALA A 387 -6.57 9.26 -3.59
N ALA A 388 -6.17 9.54 -2.35
CA ALA A 388 -5.43 8.57 -1.54
C ALA A 388 -6.22 7.27 -1.32
N VAL A 389 -7.51 7.37 -0.99
CA VAL A 389 -8.37 6.21 -0.74
C VAL A 389 -8.77 5.53 -2.05
N ALA A 390 -9.13 6.27 -3.10
CA ALA A 390 -9.42 5.75 -4.44
C ALA A 390 -8.25 4.96 -5.05
N SER A 391 -7.01 5.37 -4.77
CA SER A 391 -5.81 4.64 -5.19
C SER A 391 -5.74 3.22 -4.64
N ASN A 392 -6.48 2.92 -3.58
CA ASN A 392 -6.47 1.63 -2.91
C ASN A 392 -7.74 0.78 -3.16
N ILE A 393 -8.63 1.19 -4.06
CA ILE A 393 -9.81 0.40 -4.41
C ILE A 393 -9.43 -0.79 -5.30
N LEU A 394 -8.60 -0.59 -6.33
CA LEU A 394 -8.20 -1.65 -7.28
C LEU A 394 -6.69 -1.99 -7.36
N PRO A 395 -5.87 -1.87 -6.29
CA PRO A 395 -4.45 -2.20 -6.37
C PRO A 395 -4.19 -3.71 -6.34
N ILE A 396 -5.15 -4.51 -5.85
CA ILE A 396 -5.06 -5.97 -5.82
C ILE A 396 -5.54 -6.51 -7.16
N VAL A 397 -4.59 -6.71 -8.04
CA VAL A 397 -4.76 -7.27 -9.38
C VAL A 397 -3.76 -8.41 -9.56
N PRO A 398 -3.95 -9.32 -10.52
CA PRO A 398 -3.09 -10.50 -10.64
C PRO A 398 -1.60 -10.17 -10.83
N GLN A 399 -1.29 -9.00 -11.39
CA GLN A 399 0.06 -8.45 -11.59
C GLN A 399 0.61 -7.66 -10.39
N SER A 400 -0.17 -7.43 -9.33
CA SER A 400 0.23 -6.59 -8.22
C SER A 400 1.45 -7.17 -7.51
N GLY A 401 2.56 -6.43 -7.50
CA GLY A 401 3.84 -6.92 -6.96
C GLY A 401 3.74 -7.33 -5.48
N VAL A 402 3.05 -6.52 -4.66
CA VAL A 402 2.85 -6.83 -3.24
C VAL A 402 1.98 -8.07 -3.04
N PHE A 403 1.00 -8.30 -3.92
CA PHE A 403 0.17 -9.49 -3.90
C PHE A 403 0.96 -10.75 -4.30
N LEU A 404 1.81 -10.67 -5.33
CA LEU A 404 2.68 -11.77 -5.72
C LEU A 404 3.67 -12.13 -4.60
N THR A 405 4.24 -11.13 -3.92
CA THR A 405 5.08 -11.40 -2.74
C THR A 405 4.29 -12.08 -1.63
N PHE A 406 3.06 -11.64 -1.36
CA PHE A 406 2.19 -12.32 -0.38
C PHE A 406 1.94 -13.78 -0.73
N LEU A 407 1.63 -14.10 -2.01
CA LEU A 407 1.46 -15.48 -2.46
C LEU A 407 2.74 -16.30 -2.23
N SER A 408 3.89 -15.75 -2.61
CA SER A 408 5.20 -16.39 -2.41
C SER A 408 5.48 -16.69 -0.94
N LEU A 409 5.26 -15.73 -0.03
CA LEU A 409 5.50 -15.90 1.42
C LEU A 409 4.51 -16.87 2.09
N THR A 410 3.26 -16.88 1.63
CA THR A 410 2.23 -17.74 2.21
C THR A 410 2.20 -19.15 1.62
N GLY A 411 2.77 -19.36 0.43
CA GLY A 411 2.62 -20.60 -0.34
C GLY A 411 1.22 -20.75 -0.97
N LEU A 412 0.39 -19.71 -0.91
CA LEU A 412 -0.90 -19.67 -1.62
C LEU A 412 -0.66 -19.41 -3.11
N ASN A 413 -1.69 -19.66 -3.92
CA ASN A 413 -1.69 -19.36 -5.36
C ASN A 413 -2.88 -18.44 -5.70
N HIS A 414 -2.95 -17.94 -6.94
CA HIS A 414 -4.04 -17.04 -7.33
C HIS A 414 -5.45 -17.61 -7.08
N LYS A 415 -5.64 -18.94 -7.21
CA LYS A 415 -6.96 -19.58 -7.04
C LYS A 415 -7.46 -19.49 -5.60
N ASN A 416 -6.59 -19.67 -4.61
CA ASN A 416 -6.97 -19.66 -3.19
C ASN A 416 -6.56 -18.38 -2.44
N GLY A 417 -5.68 -17.55 -3.01
CA GLY A 417 -5.15 -16.33 -2.42
C GLY A 417 -5.71 -15.01 -2.99
N PHE A 418 -6.40 -15.02 -4.14
CA PHE A 418 -6.85 -13.77 -4.77
C PHE A 418 -8.18 -13.26 -4.22
N LYS A 419 -9.22 -14.11 -4.22
CA LYS A 419 -10.60 -13.65 -3.96
C LYS A 419 -10.77 -13.00 -2.59
N GLN A 420 -10.24 -13.59 -1.52
CA GLN A 420 -10.43 -13.02 -0.19
C GLN A 420 -9.60 -11.75 -0.01
N THR A 421 -8.36 -11.73 -0.51
CA THR A 421 -7.52 -10.54 -0.57
C THR A 421 -8.21 -9.39 -1.31
N PHE A 422 -8.70 -9.64 -2.53
CA PHE A 422 -9.39 -8.66 -3.35
C PHE A 422 -10.61 -8.10 -2.62
N ILE A 423 -11.53 -8.95 -2.15
CA ILE A 423 -12.76 -8.48 -1.49
C ILE A 423 -12.44 -7.71 -0.20
N THR A 424 -11.42 -8.13 0.55
CA THR A 424 -11.02 -7.44 1.78
C THR A 424 -10.58 -6.02 1.45
N VAL A 425 -9.63 -5.84 0.51
CA VAL A 425 -9.08 -4.52 0.18
C VAL A 425 -10.07 -3.66 -0.60
N PHE A 426 -10.64 -4.19 -1.69
CA PHE A 426 -11.62 -3.50 -2.53
C PHE A 426 -12.85 -3.11 -1.71
N GLY A 427 -13.45 -4.07 -1.02
CA GLY A 427 -14.71 -3.85 -0.31
C GLY A 427 -14.57 -2.88 0.85
N SER A 428 -13.51 -3.01 1.67
CA SER A 428 -13.32 -2.11 2.81
C SER A 428 -12.98 -0.69 2.36
N THR A 429 -12.15 -0.55 1.32
CA THR A 429 -11.74 0.75 0.80
C THR A 429 -12.88 1.44 0.06
N LEU A 430 -13.67 0.71 -0.74
CA LEU A 430 -14.85 1.29 -1.41
C LEU A 430 -15.88 1.80 -0.42
N VAL A 431 -16.14 1.06 0.67
CA VAL A 431 -17.03 1.52 1.75
C VAL A 431 -16.50 2.82 2.37
N ALA A 432 -15.20 2.90 2.63
CA ALA A 432 -14.58 4.10 3.16
C ALA A 432 -14.69 5.29 2.20
N GLU A 433 -14.43 5.06 0.91
CA GLU A 433 -14.52 6.07 -0.14
C GLU A 433 -15.93 6.66 -0.22
N ILE A 434 -16.95 5.82 -0.24
CA ILE A 434 -18.35 6.25 -0.25
C ILE A 434 -18.66 7.10 0.98
N ILE A 435 -18.23 6.67 2.17
CA ILE A 435 -18.45 7.43 3.41
C ILE A 435 -17.73 8.78 3.34
N ILE A 436 -16.49 8.82 2.84
CA ILE A 436 -15.70 10.04 2.73
C ILE A 436 -16.35 11.03 1.76
N ILE A 437 -16.80 10.56 0.58
CA ILE A 437 -17.51 11.40 -0.38
C ILE A 437 -18.81 11.93 0.22
N LEU A 438 -19.63 11.07 0.82
CA LEU A 438 -20.90 11.49 1.40
C LEU A 438 -20.73 12.48 2.56
N THR A 439 -19.74 12.23 3.43
CA THR A 439 -19.51 13.09 4.60
C THR A 439 -18.80 14.38 4.24
N GLY A 440 -17.90 14.35 3.26
CA GLY A 440 -17.19 15.51 2.73
C GLY A 440 -18.07 16.49 1.95
N LEU A 441 -19.31 16.15 1.62
CA LEU A 441 -20.29 17.11 1.10
C LEU A 441 -20.84 18.06 2.17
N PHE A 442 -20.64 17.74 3.45
CA PHE A 442 -21.14 18.54 4.58
C PHE A 442 -20.06 19.43 5.23
N PHE A 443 -18.82 19.36 4.75
CA PHE A 443 -17.66 20.12 5.21
C PHE A 443 -17.03 20.85 4.03
#